data_AF-A0A4R3Z624-F1
#
_entry.id   AF-A0A4R3Z624-F1
#
_cell.length_a   1.000
_cell.length_b   1.000
_cell.length_c   1.000
_cell.angle_alpha   90.00
_cell.angle_beta   90.00
_cell.angle_gamma   90.00
#
_symmetry.space_group_name_H-M   'P 1'
#
loop_
_entity.id
_entity.type
_entity.pdbx_description
1 polymer ?
#
loop_
_entity_poly.entity_id
_entity_poly.type
_entity_poly.pdbx_seq_one_letter_code
_entity_poly.pdbx_strand_id
1 'polypeptide(L)'
;MDKNIICIGTQYNGYSIDLEKHLLIIHQPNSLYENKVQKKEKNITIKLNEIKYVDVLYSEYDPGLFGTNCSVVLEAHLNDGSRYDFHKYIEASKDDLLKAYSIFKSEGIVFNDKYKILETIVHSHEERISYILVDMIKNNKLPRIDLSK
;
A
#
# COMPACT_ATOMS: atom_id res chain seq x y z
N MET A 1 -23.11 -1.46 1.41
CA MET A 1 -21.82 -0.78 1.58
C MET A 1 -22.13 0.68 1.82
N ASP A 2 -21.75 1.20 2.98
CA ASP A 2 -21.89 2.63 3.25
C ASP A 2 -21.12 3.39 2.18
N LYS A 3 -21.77 4.36 1.52
CA LYS A 3 -21.20 5.10 0.38
C LYS A 3 -19.92 5.87 0.73
N ASN A 4 -19.58 5.95 2.02
CA ASN A 4 -18.45 6.71 2.56
C ASN A 4 -17.22 5.86 2.86
N ILE A 5 -17.29 4.52 2.70
CA ILE A 5 -16.13 3.63 2.90
C ILE A 5 -15.63 3.13 1.55
N ILE A 6 -14.37 3.42 1.25
CA ILE A 6 -13.69 2.98 0.03
C ILE A 6 -12.69 1.89 0.40
N CYS A 7 -12.89 0.69 -0.14
CA CYS A 7 -11.97 -0.44 0.03
C CYS A 7 -10.98 -0.49 -1.14
N ILE A 8 -9.70 -0.64 -0.82
CA ILE A 8 -8.58 -0.74 -1.75
C ILE A 8 -7.95 -2.12 -1.59
N GLY A 9 -7.97 -2.92 -2.66
CA GLY A 9 -7.64 -4.35 -2.60
C GLY A 9 -8.82 -5.16 -2.06
N THR A 10 -8.60 -5.94 -1.00
CA THR A 10 -9.66 -6.77 -0.40
C THR A 10 -9.81 -6.54 1.09
N GLN A 11 -10.98 -6.91 1.63
CA GLN A 11 -11.27 -6.94 3.07
C GLN A 11 -10.41 -7.91 3.89
N TYR A 12 -9.58 -8.73 3.24
CA TYR A 12 -8.67 -9.69 3.90
C TYR A 12 -7.19 -9.36 3.69
N ASN A 13 -6.90 -8.51 2.70
CA ASN A 13 -5.55 -8.10 2.30
C ASN A 13 -5.68 -6.80 1.50
N GLY A 14 -5.58 -5.68 2.20
CA GLY A 14 -5.87 -4.34 1.68
C GLY A 14 -6.15 -3.37 2.82
N TYR A 15 -6.74 -2.23 2.47
CA TYR A 15 -7.18 -1.25 3.45
C TYR A 15 -8.46 -0.55 2.99
N SER A 16 -9.19 0.01 3.95
CA SER A 16 -10.33 0.86 3.69
C SER A 16 -10.09 2.28 4.19
N ILE A 17 -10.69 3.25 3.51
CA ILE A 17 -10.74 4.65 3.93
C ILE A 17 -12.18 4.99 4.25
N ASP A 18 -12.47 5.31 5.51
CA ASP A 18 -13.76 5.85 5.95
C ASP A 18 -13.70 7.38 5.84
N LEU A 19 -14.33 7.91 4.79
CA LEU A 19 -14.34 9.35 4.48
C LEU A 19 -15.18 10.16 5.46
N GLU A 20 -16.16 9.56 6.10
CA GLU A 20 -17.04 10.27 7.04
C GLU A 20 -16.35 10.45 8.39
N LYS A 21 -15.62 9.41 8.82
CA LYS A 21 -14.89 9.43 10.10
C LYS A 21 -13.43 9.84 9.96
N HIS A 22 -12.96 10.06 8.73
CA HIS A 22 -11.56 10.35 8.42
C HIS A 22 -10.62 9.29 9.02
N LEU A 23 -10.87 8.01 8.71
CA LEU A 23 -10.09 6.87 9.21
C LEU A 23 -9.44 6.08 8.07
N LEU A 24 -8.22 5.64 8.31
CA LEU A 24 -7.57 4.53 7.60
C LEU A 24 -7.79 3.24 8.40
N ILE A 25 -8.29 2.20 7.74
CA ILE A 25 -8.54 0.88 8.31
C ILE A 25 -7.70 -0.14 7.56
N ILE A 26 -6.60 -0.59 8.14
CA ILE A 26 -5.68 -1.56 7.53
C ILE A 26 -6.17 -2.98 7.87
N HIS A 27 -6.46 -3.80 6.86
CA HIS A 27 -6.93 -5.17 7.04
C HIS A 27 -5.75 -6.13 7.15
N GLN A 28 -5.57 -6.73 8.32
CA GLN A 28 -4.46 -7.65 8.59
C GLN A 28 -4.79 -9.07 8.13
N PRO A 29 -3.89 -9.73 7.37
CA PRO A 29 -4.03 -11.14 7.08
C PRO A 29 -3.70 -11.95 8.33
N ASN A 30 -4.73 -12.39 9.05
CA ASN A 30 -4.57 -13.27 10.20
C ASN A 30 -4.57 -14.74 9.75
N SER A 31 -3.64 -15.54 10.26
CA SER A 31 -3.63 -16.99 10.09
C SER A 31 -4.86 -17.65 10.74
N LEU A 32 -5.12 -18.92 10.42
CA LEU A 32 -6.18 -19.69 11.08
C LEU A 32 -6.01 -19.74 12.60
N TYR A 33 -4.76 -19.84 13.06
CA TYR A 33 -4.43 -19.85 14.48
C TYR A 33 -4.69 -18.49 15.14
N GLU A 34 -4.21 -17.40 14.53
CA GLU A 34 -4.46 -16.04 15.02
C GLU A 34 -5.96 -15.73 15.09
N ASN A 35 -6.74 -16.23 14.13
CA ASN A 35 -8.20 -16.06 14.11
C ASN A 35 -8.93 -16.89 15.16
N LYS A 36 -8.65 -18.20 15.25
CA LYS A 36 -9.45 -19.13 16.07
C LYS A 36 -8.98 -19.23 17.52
N VAL A 37 -7.68 -19.05 17.77
CA VAL A 37 -7.08 -19.25 19.10
C VAL A 37 -6.78 -17.91 19.74
N GLN A 38 -5.98 -17.07 19.08
CA GLN A 38 -5.57 -15.78 19.67
C GLN A 38 -6.64 -14.70 19.56
N LYS A 39 -7.62 -14.86 18.65
CA LYS A 39 -8.65 -13.86 18.34
C LYS A 39 -8.05 -12.47 18.12
N LYS A 40 -6.91 -12.43 17.41
CA LYS A 40 -6.16 -11.21 17.14
C LYS A 40 -7.04 -10.20 16.41
N GLU A 41 -6.89 -8.92 16.76
CA GLU A 41 -7.60 -7.84 16.09
C GLU A 41 -7.30 -7.89 14.59
N LYS A 42 -8.36 -7.81 13.77
CA LYS A 42 -8.25 -7.98 12.32
C LYS A 42 -7.87 -6.70 11.59
N ASN A 43 -8.11 -5.57 12.23
CA ASN A 43 -7.98 -4.26 11.62
C ASN A 43 -7.15 -3.36 12.52
N ILE A 44 -6.24 -2.60 11.92
CA ILE A 44 -5.67 -1.43 12.59
C ILE A 44 -6.45 -0.23 12.10
N THR A 45 -6.95 0.59 13.04
CA THR A 45 -7.68 1.81 12.71
C THR A 45 -6.83 3.01 13.12
N ILE A 46 -6.58 3.92 12.17
CA ILE A 46 -5.73 5.09 12.33
C ILE A 46 -6.54 6.31 11.90
N LYS A 47 -6.56 7.40 12.69
CA LYS A 47 -7.16 8.64 12.19
C LYS A 47 -6.24 9.29 11.17
N LEU A 48 -6.79 9.80 10.08
CA LEU A 48 -5.98 10.38 9.01
C LEU A 48 -5.13 11.56 9.48
N ASN A 49 -5.61 12.34 10.47
CA ASN A 49 -4.84 13.44 11.07
C ASN A 49 -3.70 13.01 12.01
N GLU A 50 -3.64 11.73 12.41
CA GLU A 50 -2.54 11.16 13.18
C GLU A 50 -1.38 10.74 12.27
N ILE A 51 -1.62 10.64 10.95
CA ILE A 51 -0.60 10.32 9.95
C ILE A 51 0.25 11.58 9.69
N LYS A 52 1.53 11.50 10.02
CA LYS A 52 2.51 12.56 9.76
C LYS A 52 2.90 12.61 8.29
N TYR A 53 3.18 11.46 7.70
CA TYR A 53 3.46 11.27 6.28
C TYR A 53 3.34 9.79 5.92
N VAL A 54 3.32 9.50 4.61
CA VAL A 54 3.34 8.14 4.06
C VAL A 54 4.59 7.97 3.21
N ASP A 55 5.43 6.98 3.51
CA ASP A 55 6.54 6.60 2.65
C ASP A 55 6.01 5.75 1.48
N VAL A 56 6.47 6.08 0.27
CA VAL A 56 6.21 5.27 -0.92
C VAL A 56 7.43 4.42 -1.21
N LEU A 57 7.26 3.12 -1.01
CA LEU A 57 8.29 2.10 -1.15
C LEU A 57 7.87 1.10 -2.22
N TYR A 58 8.74 0.13 -2.47
CA TYR A 58 8.46 -1.02 -3.31
C TYR A 58 9.13 -2.25 -2.72
N SER A 59 8.58 -3.42 -3.05
CA SER A 59 9.21 -4.70 -2.74
C SER A 59 9.40 -5.51 -4.01
N GLU A 60 10.48 -6.28 -4.05
CA GLU A 60 10.76 -7.29 -5.08
C GLU A 60 10.51 -8.66 -4.46
N TYR A 61 9.83 -9.55 -5.17
CA TYR A 61 9.74 -10.95 -4.80
C TYR A 61 9.89 -11.83 -6.05
N ASP A 62 10.53 -12.97 -5.86
CA ASP A 62 10.71 -13.97 -6.91
C ASP A 62 9.61 -15.05 -6.80
N PRO A 63 8.55 -15.01 -7.63
CA PRO A 63 7.57 -16.08 -7.73
C PRO A 63 8.14 -17.37 -8.38
N GLY A 64 9.44 -17.45 -8.63
CA GLY A 64 10.11 -18.58 -9.26
C GLY A 64 10.00 -18.52 -10.78
N LEU A 65 9.27 -19.47 -11.37
CA LEU A 65 9.21 -19.66 -12.84
C LEU A 65 8.60 -18.47 -13.62
N PHE A 66 7.99 -17.51 -12.93
CA PHE A 66 7.33 -16.35 -13.54
C PHE A 66 8.19 -15.07 -13.57
N GLY A 67 9.45 -15.15 -13.10
CA GLY A 67 10.39 -14.02 -13.08
C GLY A 67 10.07 -12.98 -12.00
N THR A 68 10.95 -11.97 -11.85
CA THR A 68 10.83 -10.93 -10.81
C THR A 68 9.48 -10.21 -10.85
N ASN A 69 8.81 -10.15 -9.70
CA ASN A 69 7.58 -9.41 -9.52
C ASN A 69 7.80 -8.31 -8.46
N CYS A 70 7.07 -7.21 -8.60
CA CYS A 70 7.22 -6.04 -7.76
C CYS A 70 5.86 -5.53 -7.28
N SER A 71 5.80 -5.04 -6.05
CA SER A 71 4.63 -4.35 -5.51
C SER A 71 5.01 -2.98 -4.96
N VAL A 72 4.08 -2.03 -5.02
CA VAL A 72 4.18 -0.80 -4.23
C VAL A 72 3.92 -1.18 -2.78
N VAL A 73 4.62 -0.51 -1.86
CA VAL A 73 4.38 -0.61 -0.42
C VAL A 73 4.19 0.81 0.09
N LEU A 74 3.15 1.02 0.91
CA LEU A 74 2.88 2.30 1.55
C LEU A 74 3.03 2.09 3.06
N GLU A 75 3.90 2.87 3.71
CA GLU A 75 4.12 2.85 5.16
C GLU A 75 3.62 4.18 5.76
N ALA A 76 2.63 4.14 6.64
CA ALA A 76 2.20 5.30 7.42
C ALA A 76 3.16 5.53 8.57
N HIS A 77 3.66 6.75 8.69
CA HIS A 77 4.37 7.21 9.88
C HIS A 77 3.45 8.12 10.67
N LEU A 78 3.19 7.76 11.93
CA LEU A 78 2.30 8.53 12.79
C LEU A 78 3.06 9.60 13.58
N ASN A 79 2.31 10.58 14.09
CA ASN A 79 2.85 11.68 14.89
C ASN A 79 3.55 11.21 16.18
N ASP A 80 3.15 10.06 16.73
CA ASP A 80 3.75 9.43 17.91
C ASP A 80 5.02 8.61 17.61
N GLY A 81 5.40 8.49 16.33
CA GLY A 81 6.56 7.74 15.86
C GLY A 81 6.27 6.27 15.52
N SER A 82 5.05 5.77 15.74
CA SER A 82 4.64 4.44 15.29
C SER A 82 4.55 4.36 13.76
N ARG A 83 4.66 3.13 13.23
CA ARG A 83 4.71 2.87 11.79
C ARG A 83 3.83 1.69 11.42
N TYR A 84 3.13 1.82 10.30
CA TYR A 84 2.21 0.80 9.82
C TYR A 84 2.25 0.68 8.30
N ASP A 85 2.60 -0.51 7.82
CA ASP A 85 2.36 -0.85 6.42
C ASP A 85 0.86 -0.89 6.16
N PHE A 86 0.40 -0.16 5.14
CA PHE A 86 -0.99 -0.21 4.68
C PHE A 86 -1.36 -1.61 4.20
N HIS A 87 -0.35 -2.39 3.81
CA HIS A 87 -0.48 -3.70 3.23
C HIS A 87 0.86 -4.41 3.09
N LYS A 88 0.82 -5.74 3.06
CA LYS A 88 2.01 -6.55 2.74
C LYS A 88 2.10 -6.96 1.27
N TYR A 89 0.98 -7.31 0.62
CA TYR A 89 0.96 -7.81 -0.76
C TYR A 89 -0.36 -7.47 -1.46
N ILE A 90 -0.59 -6.20 -1.80
CA ILE A 90 -1.89 -5.77 -2.36
C ILE A 90 -2.11 -6.29 -3.78
N GLU A 91 -3.29 -6.84 -4.03
CA GLU A 91 -3.88 -7.03 -5.37
C GLU A 91 -4.84 -5.85 -5.70
N ALA A 92 -4.39 -4.61 -5.57
CA ALA A 92 -5.17 -3.44 -5.96
C ALA A 92 -4.84 -3.11 -7.41
N SER A 93 -5.88 -2.70 -8.14
CA SER A 93 -5.69 -2.13 -9.45
C SER A 93 -4.93 -0.80 -9.37
N LYS A 94 -4.33 -0.39 -10.49
CA LYS A 94 -3.77 0.95 -10.66
C LYS A 94 -4.79 2.03 -10.31
N ASP A 95 -6.02 1.88 -10.79
CA ASP A 95 -7.11 2.82 -10.52
C ASP A 95 -7.43 2.94 -9.03
N ASP A 96 -7.49 1.82 -8.31
CA ASP A 96 -7.74 1.82 -6.86
C ASP A 96 -6.61 2.54 -6.12
N LEU A 97 -5.35 2.25 -6.46
CA LEU A 97 -4.20 2.93 -5.86
C LEU A 97 -4.24 4.44 -6.13
N LEU A 98 -4.50 4.86 -7.36
CA LEU A 98 -4.56 6.28 -7.74
C LEU A 98 -5.73 7.00 -7.07
N LYS A 99 -6.88 6.32 -6.94
CA LYS A 99 -8.03 6.85 -6.20
C LYS A 99 -7.70 7.05 -4.73
N ALA A 100 -7.08 6.07 -4.08
CA ALA A 100 -6.65 6.18 -2.69
C ALA A 100 -5.65 7.32 -2.50
N TYR A 101 -4.66 7.41 -3.39
CA TYR A 101 -3.67 8.49 -3.38
C TYR A 101 -4.32 9.88 -3.49
N SER A 102 -5.30 10.04 -4.39
CA SER A 102 -6.05 11.29 -4.51
C SER A 102 -6.79 11.66 -3.23
N ILE A 103 -7.38 10.68 -2.55
CA ILE A 103 -8.10 10.90 -1.29
C ILE A 103 -7.14 11.35 -0.19
N PHE A 104 -6.04 10.62 0.02
CA PHE A 104 -5.06 10.98 1.04
C PHE A 104 -4.46 12.38 0.79
N LYS A 105 -4.21 12.74 -0.47
CA LYS A 105 -3.79 14.10 -0.82
C LYS A 105 -4.84 15.16 -0.47
N SER A 106 -6.12 14.89 -0.71
CA SER A 106 -7.20 15.83 -0.34
C SER A 106 -7.34 16.01 1.17
N GLU A 107 -6.94 15.01 1.95
CA GLU A 107 -6.88 15.04 3.42
C GLU A 107 -5.59 15.70 3.95
N GLY A 108 -4.72 16.21 3.06
CA GLY A 108 -3.49 16.89 3.42
C GLY A 108 -2.32 15.96 3.80
N ILE A 109 -2.46 14.64 3.58
CA ILE A 109 -1.38 13.69 3.87
C ILE A 109 -0.26 13.83 2.84
N VAL A 110 0.96 14.01 3.34
CA VAL A 110 2.17 14.13 2.53
C VAL A 110 2.72 12.75 2.21
N PHE A 111 3.04 12.51 0.94
CA PHE A 111 3.72 11.31 0.47
C PHE A 111 5.19 11.60 0.23
N ASN A 112 6.06 10.86 0.90
CA ASN A 112 7.50 10.87 0.65
C ASN A 112 7.82 9.81 -0.41
N ASP A 113 7.74 10.24 -1.67
CA ASP A 113 7.96 9.39 -2.84
C ASP A 113 9.36 9.63 -3.43
N LYS A 114 10.38 9.15 -2.73
CA LYS A 114 11.80 9.36 -3.07
C LYS A 114 12.13 9.01 -4.52
N TYR A 115 11.53 7.94 -5.04
CA TYR A 115 11.82 7.41 -6.37
C TYR A 115 10.77 7.79 -7.42
N LYS A 116 9.81 8.66 -7.08
CA LYS A 116 8.74 9.10 -7.98
C LYS A 116 7.90 7.94 -8.52
N ILE A 117 7.65 6.92 -7.68
CA ILE A 117 6.86 5.74 -8.03
C ILE A 117 5.42 6.13 -8.36
N LEU A 118 4.76 6.92 -7.51
CA LEU A 118 3.37 7.34 -7.74
C LEU A 118 3.28 8.24 -8.98
N GLU A 119 4.23 9.16 -9.16
CA GLU A 119 4.29 9.99 -10.36
C GLU A 119 4.46 9.14 -11.62
N THR A 120 5.31 8.11 -11.59
CA THR A 120 5.52 7.22 -12.73
C THR A 120 4.26 6.39 -13.02
N ILE A 121 3.57 5.89 -12.00
CA ILE A 121 2.32 5.13 -12.15
C ILE A 121 1.23 5.99 -12.80
N VAL A 122 1.07 7.24 -12.39
CA VAL A 122 0.07 8.18 -12.97
C VAL A 122 0.27 8.35 -14.48
N HIS A 123 1.51 8.45 -14.95
CA HIS A 123 1.82 8.75 -16.36
C HIS A 123 2.06 7.50 -17.22
N SER A 124 2.05 6.31 -16.63
CA SER A 124 2.29 5.08 -17.36
C SER A 124 1.08 4.66 -18.19
N HIS A 125 1.33 4.17 -19.40
CA HIS A 125 0.33 3.49 -20.23
C HIS A 125 0.10 2.03 -19.82
N GLU A 126 0.97 1.47 -18.98
CA GLU A 126 0.83 0.12 -18.45
C GLU A 126 -0.19 0.12 -17.30
N GLU A 127 -1.03 -0.90 -17.25
CA GLU A 127 -2.09 -1.05 -16.24
C GLU A 127 -1.61 -1.87 -15.04
N ARG A 128 -0.67 -2.79 -15.25
CA ARG A 128 -0.11 -3.60 -14.16
C ARG A 128 1.01 -2.85 -13.47
N ILE A 129 0.78 -2.42 -12.23
CA ILE A 129 1.77 -1.75 -11.37
C ILE A 129 3.10 -2.52 -11.33
N SER A 130 3.05 -3.85 -11.25
CA SER A 130 4.28 -4.67 -11.20
C SER A 130 5.16 -4.49 -12.44
N TYR A 131 4.57 -4.40 -13.63
CA TYR A 131 5.30 -4.19 -14.87
C TYR A 131 5.94 -2.81 -14.91
N ILE A 132 5.24 -1.79 -14.41
CA ILE A 132 5.79 -0.43 -14.25
C ILE A 132 7.03 -0.46 -13.36
N LEU A 133 6.92 -1.08 -12.19
CA LEU A 133 8.04 -1.15 -11.23
C LEU A 133 9.23 -1.96 -11.77
N VAL A 134 8.97 -3.09 -12.44
CA VAL A 134 10.02 -3.88 -13.10
C VAL A 134 10.73 -3.07 -14.19
N ASP A 135 9.99 -2.28 -14.97
CA ASP A 135 10.58 -1.39 -15.97
C ASP A 135 11.41 -0.28 -15.31
N MET A 136 10.94 0.30 -14.20
CA MET A 136 11.72 1.26 -13.43
C MET A 136 13.04 0.67 -12.91
N ILE A 137 13.04 -0.60 -12.46
CA ILE A 137 14.26 -1.31 -12.04
C ILE A 137 15.19 -1.54 -13.23
N LYS A 138 14.68 -2.04 -14.36
CA LYS A 138 15.47 -2.29 -15.58
C LYS A 138 16.15 -1.01 -16.10
N ASN A 139 15.50 0.13 -15.91
CA ASN A 139 16.01 1.44 -16.30
C ASN A 139 16.78 2.16 -15.17
N ASN A 140 17.17 1.47 -14.09
CA ASN A 140 17.93 2.00 -12.95
C ASN A 140 17.27 3.20 -12.23
N LYS A 141 15.95 3.35 -12.33
CA LYS A 141 15.18 4.34 -11.56
C LYS A 141 14.86 3.86 -10.15
N LEU A 142 14.80 2.54 -9.97
CA LEU A 142 14.71 1.88 -8.66
C LEU A 142 15.96 1.01 -8.47
N PRO A 143 16.60 1.03 -7.29
CA PRO A 143 17.69 0.11 -7.01
C PRO A 143 17.20 -1.34 -7.00
N ARG A 144 18.03 -2.30 -7.38
CA ARG A 144 17.70 -3.71 -7.15
C ARG A 144 17.84 -4.04 -5.66
N ILE A 145 16.80 -4.66 -5.10
CA ILE A 145 16.83 -5.24 -3.76
C ILE A 145 17.51 -6.60 -3.89
N ASP A 146 18.69 -6.75 -3.28
CA ASP A 146 19.37 -8.03 -3.22
C ASP A 146 18.63 -8.95 -2.24
N LEU A 147 17.90 -9.94 -2.78
CA LEU A 147 17.10 -10.89 -2.01
C LEU A 147 17.96 -12.03 -1.39
N SER A 148 19.29 -11.97 -1.48
CA SER A 148 20.21 -13.03 -1.01
C SER A 148 20.58 -12.98 0.48
N LYS A 149 19.76 -12.33 1.34
CA LYS A 149 19.99 -12.28 2.80
C LYS A 149 18.81 -12.79 3.60
#